data_AF-A0AAE0R369-F1
#
_entry.id   AF-A0AAE0R369-F1
#
_cell.length_a   1.000
_cell.length_b   1.000
_cell.length_c   1.000
_cell.angle_alpha   90.00
_cell.angle_beta   90.00
_cell.angle_gamma   90.00
#
_symmetry.space_group_name_H-M   'P 1'
#
loop_
_entity.id
_entity.type
_entity.pdbx_description
1 polymer ?
#
loop_
_entity_poly.entity_id
_entity_poly.type
_entity_poly.pdbx_seq_one_letter_code
_entity_poly.pdbx_strand_id
1 'polypeptide(L)'
;MAVVVNPGLDRSVDKCIRVYSNQKLWMTREVKQLLRERNTAFRSGNHAHYSTARANLKRGIRQAKLDYRRRIEDHLDSNNNRQVWQGVQSHQFQDPGAAEGDATLAEKLSLFFARFEVEPAETATPHLMALSNLTLTVEESKVKHTLRSVNPRKATGPDSVPARGMKDCVDQLAVIFTKIFNQFLALSNVTPCLKSSIIVPLPKKSHISSLSDYRPIALTPVLMKCFEKVRSHITSLLPPSFDSHQFVYRGNRSTEDTVATALHAALSHLEKQGSYVWMVFVDYSSVFNTILAQILVDKLEDLGLRHSTCMWADTHLRPSASAPAPHRALC
;
A
#
# COMPACT_ATOMS: atom_id res chain seq x y z
N MET A 1 -30.59 2.94 4.28
CA MET A 1 -31.19 4.03 5.07
C MET A 1 -30.74 3.85 6.50
N ALA A 2 -29.88 4.72 6.98
CA ALA A 2 -29.62 4.95 8.39
C ALA A 2 -29.21 6.42 8.49
N VAL A 3 -29.91 7.19 9.32
CA VAL A 3 -29.67 8.61 9.57
C VAL A 3 -29.10 8.69 10.98
N VAL A 4 -27.91 9.28 11.12
CA VAL A 4 -27.39 9.70 12.43
C VAL A 4 -27.51 11.22 12.46
N VAL A 5 -28.37 11.73 13.34
CA VAL A 5 -28.47 13.16 13.65
C VAL A 5 -27.76 13.37 14.99
N ASN A 6 -26.67 14.14 14.98
CA ASN A 6 -26.13 14.74 16.21
C ASN A 6 -26.70 16.16 16.33
N PRO A 7 -27.35 16.53 17.43
CA PRO A 7 -27.85 17.88 17.65
C PRO A 7 -26.75 18.73 18.30
N GLY A 8 -26.52 19.93 17.76
CA GLY A 8 -25.71 20.96 18.42
C GLY A 8 -24.53 21.49 17.60
N LEU A 9 -24.81 22.33 16.61
CA LEU A 9 -24.45 23.75 16.65
C LEU A 9 -24.87 24.40 15.32
N ASP A 10 -25.57 25.50 15.48
CA ASP A 10 -26.22 26.30 14.45
C ASP A 10 -25.19 27.10 13.64
N ARG A 11 -24.90 26.67 12.40
CA ARG A 11 -24.39 27.50 11.30
C ARG A 11 -24.87 26.92 9.97
N SER A 12 -25.62 27.71 9.21
CA SER A 12 -26.04 27.40 7.84
C SER A 12 -24.82 27.13 6.96
N VAL A 13 -24.54 25.85 6.72
CA VAL A 13 -23.63 25.37 5.69
C VAL A 13 -24.47 24.52 4.76
N ASP A 14 -24.60 24.94 3.51
CA ASP A 14 -25.19 24.12 2.44
C ASP A 14 -24.39 22.81 2.35
N LYS A 15 -24.91 21.77 2.99
CA LYS A 15 -24.34 20.42 2.95
C LYS A 15 -24.66 19.85 1.57
N CYS A 16 -23.68 19.91 0.66
CA CYS A 16 -23.74 19.13 -0.57
C CYS A 16 -23.59 17.64 -0.22
N ILE A 17 -24.72 16.95 -0.07
CA ILE A 17 -24.76 15.51 0.17
C ILE A 17 -24.44 14.81 -1.15
N ARG A 18 -23.19 14.37 -1.32
CA ARG A 18 -22.85 13.42 -2.39
C ARG A 18 -23.34 12.03 -1.99
N VAL A 19 -24.51 11.67 -2.51
CA VAL A 19 -25.01 10.30 -2.48
C VAL A 19 -24.22 9.49 -3.51
N TYR A 20 -23.32 8.64 -3.04
CA TYR A 20 -22.66 7.67 -3.91
C TYR A 20 -23.66 6.56 -4.25
N SER A 21 -23.80 6.28 -5.55
CA SER A 21 -24.62 5.19 -6.04
C SER A 21 -23.98 3.86 -5.62
N ASN A 22 -24.40 3.30 -4.48
CA ASN A 22 -24.10 1.91 -4.11
C ASN A 22 -24.98 0.93 -4.93
N GLN A 23 -25.35 1.32 -6.16
CA GLN A 23 -26.09 0.46 -7.07
C GLN A 23 -25.10 -0.50 -7.68
N LYS A 24 -25.26 -1.77 -7.30
CA LYS A 24 -24.54 -2.88 -7.92
C LYS A 24 -24.68 -2.78 -9.43
N LEU A 25 -23.59 -2.92 -10.18
CA LEU A 25 -23.58 -2.68 -11.63
C LEU A 25 -24.53 -3.60 -12.44
N TRP A 26 -24.87 -4.76 -11.90
CA TRP A 26 -25.91 -5.64 -12.45
C TRP A 26 -27.35 -5.15 -12.22
N MET A 27 -27.56 -4.03 -11.50
CA MET A 27 -28.89 -3.51 -11.18
C MET A 27 -29.45 -2.66 -12.33
N THR A 28 -29.93 -3.36 -13.37
CA THR A 28 -30.49 -2.77 -14.59
C THR A 28 -31.86 -2.11 -14.36
N ARG A 29 -32.35 -1.39 -15.38
CA ARG A 29 -33.70 -0.81 -15.40
C ARG A 29 -34.77 -1.89 -15.28
N GLU A 30 -34.58 -3.05 -15.92
CA GLU A 30 -35.54 -4.16 -15.81
C GLU A 30 -35.61 -4.71 -14.38
N VAL A 31 -34.47 -4.91 -13.71
CA VAL A 31 -34.46 -5.39 -12.32
C VAL A 31 -35.16 -4.39 -11.39
N LYS A 32 -34.97 -3.08 -11.59
CA LYS A 32 -35.66 -2.04 -10.81
C LYS A 32 -37.17 -2.06 -11.05
N GLN A 33 -37.61 -2.32 -12.29
CA GLN A 33 -39.02 -2.45 -12.63
C GLN A 33 -39.66 -3.67 -11.95
N LEU A 34 -39.03 -4.85 -12.05
CA LEU A 34 -39.48 -6.06 -11.35
C LEU A 34 -39.54 -5.87 -9.83
N LEU A 35 -38.62 -5.08 -9.28
CA LEU A 35 -38.55 -4.79 -7.86
C LEU A 35 -39.71 -3.89 -7.41
N ARG A 36 -40.13 -2.94 -8.25
CA ARG A 36 -41.33 -2.10 -8.07
C ARG A 36 -42.60 -2.93 -8.20
N GLU A 37 -42.73 -3.76 -9.24
CA GLU A 37 -43.90 -4.63 -9.46
C GLU A 37 -44.16 -5.56 -8.27
N ARG A 38 -43.10 -6.20 -7.74
CA ARG A 38 -43.20 -7.02 -6.54
C ARG A 38 -43.58 -6.22 -5.28
N ASN A 39 -43.08 -4.99 -5.14
CA ASN A 39 -43.47 -4.11 -4.03
C ASN A 39 -44.93 -3.66 -4.13
N THR A 40 -45.41 -3.35 -5.33
CA THR A 40 -46.81 -2.99 -5.58
C THR A 40 -47.72 -4.18 -5.30
N ALA A 41 -47.34 -5.38 -5.75
CA ALA A 41 -48.08 -6.62 -5.48
C ALA A 41 -48.13 -6.98 -3.98
N PHE A 42 -47.07 -6.68 -3.23
CA PHE A 42 -47.04 -6.84 -1.78
C PHE A 42 -48.02 -5.86 -1.10
N ARG A 43 -48.04 -4.60 -1.53
CA ARG A 43 -48.90 -3.55 -0.96
C ARG A 43 -50.38 -3.75 -1.28
N SER A 44 -50.72 -4.39 -2.39
CA SER A 44 -52.11 -4.65 -2.79
C SER A 44 -52.73 -5.89 -2.11
N GLY A 45 -51.96 -6.65 -1.33
CA GLY A 45 -52.46 -7.84 -0.60
C GLY A 45 -52.80 -9.05 -1.47
N ASN A 46 -52.60 -8.98 -2.79
CA ASN A 46 -52.88 -10.10 -3.70
C ASN A 46 -51.75 -11.13 -3.68
N HIS A 47 -51.97 -12.23 -2.94
CA HIS A 47 -50.97 -13.25 -2.69
C HIS A 47 -50.50 -14.00 -3.96
N ALA A 48 -51.41 -14.27 -4.91
CA ALA A 48 -51.07 -14.94 -6.16
C ALA A 48 -50.18 -14.05 -7.04
N HIS A 49 -50.53 -12.77 -7.17
CA HIS A 49 -49.76 -11.81 -7.94
C HIS A 49 -48.38 -11.52 -7.32
N TYR A 50 -48.31 -11.47 -5.98
CA TYR A 50 -47.03 -11.33 -5.26
C TYR A 50 -46.08 -12.52 -5.49
N SER A 51 -46.60 -13.75 -5.45
CA SER A 51 -45.81 -14.95 -5.72
C SER A 51 -45.17 -14.92 -7.10
N THR A 52 -45.96 -14.59 -8.12
CA THR A 52 -45.50 -14.46 -9.52
C THR A 52 -44.48 -13.33 -9.68
N ALA A 53 -44.75 -12.15 -9.12
CA ALA A 53 -43.82 -11.01 -9.18
C ALA A 53 -42.49 -11.30 -8.45
N ARG A 54 -42.52 -12.06 -7.35
CA ARG A 54 -41.33 -12.50 -6.62
C ARG A 54 -40.50 -13.50 -7.44
N ALA A 55 -41.15 -14.46 -8.11
CA ALA A 55 -40.47 -15.42 -8.97
C ALA A 55 -39.81 -14.72 -10.18
N ASN A 56 -40.52 -13.77 -10.81
CA ASN A 56 -40.01 -12.98 -11.92
C ASN A 56 -38.83 -12.10 -11.50
N LEU A 57 -38.91 -11.45 -10.33
CA LEU A 57 -37.78 -10.68 -9.77
C LEU A 57 -36.55 -11.57 -9.53
N LYS A 58 -36.72 -12.77 -8.97
CA LYS A 58 -35.61 -13.71 -8.75
C LYS A 58 -34.95 -14.13 -10.07
N ARG A 59 -35.76 -14.38 -11.11
CA ARG A 59 -35.28 -14.71 -12.46
C ARG A 59 -34.55 -13.54 -13.10
N GLY A 60 -35.12 -12.34 -13.04
CA GLY A 60 -34.52 -11.12 -13.58
C GLY A 60 -33.19 -10.77 -12.92
N ILE A 61 -33.08 -10.91 -11.59
CA ILE A 61 -31.80 -10.71 -10.87
C ILE A 61 -30.76 -11.75 -11.32
N ARG A 62 -31.16 -13.01 -11.49
CA ARG A 62 -30.24 -14.07 -11.95
C ARG A 62 -29.71 -13.77 -13.35
N GLN A 63 -30.59 -13.38 -14.26
CA GLN A 63 -30.23 -13.04 -15.64
C GLN A 63 -29.30 -11.82 -15.68
N ALA A 64 -29.65 -10.74 -14.98
CA ALA A 64 -28.83 -9.53 -14.97
C ALA A 64 -27.42 -9.75 -14.39
N LYS A 65 -27.28 -10.66 -13.42
CA LYS A 65 -25.95 -11.08 -12.91
C LYS A 65 -25.16 -11.91 -13.92
N LEU A 66 -25.82 -12.81 -14.66
CA LEU A 66 -25.18 -13.60 -15.71
C LEU A 66 -24.73 -12.72 -16.88
N ASP A 67 -25.55 -11.76 -17.29
CA ASP A 67 -25.22 -10.82 -18.37
C ASP A 67 -24.06 -9.91 -17.96
N TYR A 68 -24.06 -9.44 -16.72
CA TYR A 68 -22.93 -8.68 -16.17
C TYR A 68 -21.65 -9.51 -16.14
N ARG A 69 -21.72 -10.78 -15.71
CA ARG A 69 -20.57 -11.69 -15.73
C ARG A 69 -20.00 -11.86 -17.14
N ARG A 70 -20.85 -12.15 -18.13
CA ARG A 70 -20.45 -12.29 -19.54
C ARG A 70 -19.75 -11.05 -20.06
N ARG A 71 -20.30 -9.85 -19.79
CA ARG A 71 -19.65 -8.59 -20.18
C ARG A 71 -18.25 -8.41 -19.59
N ILE A 72 -18.01 -8.87 -18.36
CA ILE A 72 -16.68 -8.80 -17.73
C ILE A 72 -15.73 -9.82 -18.37
N GLU A 73 -16.21 -11.02 -18.68
CA GLU A 73 -15.46 -12.05 -19.41
C GLU A 73 -15.08 -11.56 -20.82
N ASP A 74 -16.01 -10.94 -21.57
CA ASP A 74 -15.73 -10.34 -22.89
C ASP A 74 -14.67 -9.21 -22.83
N HIS A 75 -14.64 -8.42 -21.74
CA HIS A 75 -13.62 -7.40 -21.54
C HIS A 75 -12.23 -7.98 -21.24
N LEU A 76 -12.16 -9.18 -20.66
CA LEU A 76 -10.89 -9.91 -20.44
C LEU A 76 -10.36 -10.45 -21.77
N ASP A 77 -11.22 -11.07 -22.58
CA ASP A 77 -10.84 -11.63 -23.88
C ASP A 77 -10.42 -10.56 -24.90
N SER A 78 -10.97 -9.34 -24.78
CA SER A 78 -10.59 -8.19 -25.62
C SER A 78 -9.34 -7.42 -25.10
N ASN A 79 -8.64 -7.94 -24.09
CA ASN A 79 -7.45 -7.35 -23.47
C ASN A 79 -7.65 -5.89 -22.99
N ASN A 80 -8.89 -5.52 -22.68
CA ASN A 80 -9.25 -4.17 -22.21
C ASN A 80 -9.13 -4.08 -20.68
N ASN A 81 -7.90 -4.23 -20.21
CA ASN A 81 -7.57 -4.30 -18.78
C ASN A 81 -8.12 -3.11 -17.98
N ARG A 82 -8.22 -1.92 -18.58
CA ARG A 82 -8.76 -0.73 -17.91
C ARG A 82 -10.23 -0.88 -17.49
N GLN A 83 -11.08 -1.47 -18.35
CA GLN A 83 -12.49 -1.65 -18.06
C GLN A 83 -12.74 -2.81 -17.08
N VAL A 84 -11.94 -3.87 -17.17
CA VAL A 84 -11.91 -4.96 -16.19
C VAL A 84 -11.60 -4.41 -14.79
N TRP A 85 -10.54 -3.62 -14.66
CA TRP A 85 -10.14 -3.03 -13.38
C TRP A 85 -11.18 -2.03 -12.82
N GLN A 86 -11.90 -1.30 -13.68
CA GLN A 86 -13.02 -0.45 -13.24
C GLN A 86 -14.21 -1.29 -12.73
N GLY A 87 -14.51 -2.42 -13.36
CA GLY A 87 -15.55 -3.35 -12.91
C GLY A 87 -15.19 -4.04 -11.58
N VAL A 88 -13.92 -4.40 -11.39
CA VAL A 88 -13.41 -4.96 -10.13
C VAL A 88 -13.41 -3.93 -9.00
N GLN A 89 -13.01 -2.68 -9.26
CA GLN A 89 -13.07 -1.60 -8.27
C GLN A 89 -14.51 -1.23 -7.84
N SER A 90 -15.50 -1.45 -8.71
CA SER A 90 -16.90 -1.23 -8.38
C SER A 90 -17.49 -2.28 -7.42
N HIS A 91 -16.84 -3.44 -7.31
CA HIS A 91 -17.03 -4.31 -6.16
C HIS A 91 -16.30 -3.64 -5.02
N GLN A 92 -17.02 -2.79 -4.29
CA GLN A 92 -16.57 -2.29 -3.00
C GLN A 92 -15.98 -3.48 -2.23
N PHE A 93 -14.66 -3.47 -2.03
CA PHE A 93 -14.14 -3.97 -0.77
C PHE A 93 -14.99 -3.26 0.27
N GLN A 94 -15.81 -4.02 1.00
CA GLN A 94 -16.49 -3.46 2.15
C GLN A 94 -15.39 -2.85 2.99
N ASP A 95 -15.39 -1.53 3.08
CA ASP A 95 -14.75 -0.86 4.19
C ASP A 95 -15.32 -1.57 5.42
N PRO A 96 -14.51 -2.25 6.25
CA PRO A 96 -14.98 -2.64 7.55
C PRO A 96 -15.33 -1.30 8.19
N GLY A 97 -16.62 -0.97 8.23
CA GLY A 97 -17.10 0.28 8.77
C GLY A 97 -16.40 0.49 10.09
N ALA A 98 -15.78 1.66 10.27
CA ALA A 98 -14.98 2.02 11.43
C ALA A 98 -15.62 1.43 12.69
N ALA A 99 -15.12 0.27 13.10
CA ALA A 99 -15.49 -0.31 14.37
C ALA A 99 -14.89 0.67 15.38
N GLU A 100 -15.69 1.14 16.33
CA GLU A 100 -15.19 1.86 17.48
C GLU A 100 -13.93 1.17 17.96
N GLY A 101 -12.80 1.87 17.87
CA GLY A 101 -11.48 1.27 18.04
C GLY A 101 -11.40 0.63 19.42
N ASP A 102 -11.34 -0.69 19.46
CA ASP A 102 -11.03 -1.42 20.67
C ASP A 102 -9.57 -1.06 21.03
N ALA A 103 -9.39 -0.16 21.98
CA ALA A 103 -8.07 0.30 22.44
C ALA A 103 -7.17 -0.89 22.83
N THR A 104 -7.77 -1.99 23.29
CA THR A 104 -7.04 -3.22 23.62
C THR A 104 -6.51 -3.94 22.37
N LEU A 105 -7.22 -3.89 21.25
CA LEU A 105 -6.75 -4.43 19.97
C LEU A 105 -5.61 -3.59 19.42
N ALA A 106 -5.71 -2.26 19.49
CA ALA A 106 -4.65 -1.36 19.08
C ALA A 106 -3.36 -1.63 19.88
N GLU A 107 -3.44 -1.74 21.20
CA GLU A 107 -2.28 -2.04 22.03
C GLU A 107 -1.67 -3.42 21.71
N LYS A 108 -2.50 -4.46 21.56
CA LYS A 108 -2.05 -5.80 21.13
C LYS A 108 -1.34 -5.76 19.78
N LEU A 109 -1.86 -5.01 18.80
CA LEU A 109 -1.25 -4.86 17.48
C LEU A 109 0.07 -4.08 17.57
N SER A 110 0.13 -3.04 18.40
CA SER A 110 1.36 -2.27 18.65
C SER A 110 2.47 -3.18 19.18
N LEU A 111 2.19 -3.93 20.26
CA LEU A 111 3.14 -4.89 20.84
C LEU A 111 3.51 -5.99 19.85
N PHE A 112 2.53 -6.51 19.11
CA PHE A 112 2.78 -7.54 18.10
C PHE A 112 3.72 -7.01 17.01
N PHE A 113 3.51 -5.82 16.45
CA PHE A 113 4.40 -5.29 15.41
C PHE A 113 5.75 -4.82 15.94
N ALA A 114 5.82 -4.37 17.20
CA ALA A 114 7.05 -3.94 17.84
C ALA A 114 7.96 -5.11 18.29
N ARG A 115 7.47 -6.35 18.35
CA ARG A 115 8.23 -7.52 18.86
C ARG A 115 9.56 -7.81 18.18
N PHE A 116 9.80 -7.25 16.99
CA PHE A 116 11.02 -7.41 16.22
C PHE A 116 12.04 -6.30 16.50
N GLU A 117 11.66 -5.26 17.23
CA GLU A 117 12.57 -4.23 17.71
C GLU A 117 13.38 -4.86 18.85
N VAL A 118 14.65 -5.15 18.58
CA VAL A 118 15.58 -5.64 19.60
C VAL A 118 15.88 -4.46 20.54
N GLU A 119 15.67 -4.65 21.85
CA GLU A 119 16.13 -3.70 22.87
C GLU A 119 17.60 -3.38 22.61
N PRO A 120 17.99 -2.09 22.59
CA PRO A 120 19.34 -1.71 22.21
C PRO A 120 20.34 -2.35 23.18
N ALA A 121 21.07 -3.35 22.68
CA ALA A 121 22.31 -3.78 23.32
C ALA A 121 23.20 -2.55 23.49
N GLU A 122 23.70 -2.41 24.70
CA GLU A 122 24.43 -1.28 25.26
C GLU A 122 25.34 -0.57 24.25
N THR A 123 25.09 0.73 24.07
CA THR A 123 26.05 1.77 23.66
C THR A 123 27.13 1.34 22.67
N ALA A 124 26.77 1.20 21.39
CA ALA A 124 27.74 1.47 20.33
C ALA A 124 27.98 2.99 20.31
N THR A 125 29.20 3.40 20.68
CA THR A 125 29.69 4.77 20.61
C THR A 125 29.37 5.39 19.25
N PRO A 126 28.96 6.68 19.19
CA PRO A 126 28.80 7.35 17.91
C PRO A 126 30.19 7.49 17.32
N HIS A 127 30.54 6.62 16.38
CA HIS A 127 31.73 6.79 15.57
C HIS A 127 31.45 7.98 14.64
N LEU A 128 31.65 9.18 15.16
CA LEU A 128 31.75 10.41 14.38
C LEU A 128 33.07 10.34 13.60
N MET A 129 33.16 9.42 12.63
CA MET A 129 34.10 9.62 11.54
C MET A 129 33.54 10.77 10.73
N ALA A 130 34.31 11.85 10.63
CA ALA A 130 34.04 12.93 9.71
C ALA A 130 33.92 12.34 8.29
N LEU A 131 32.67 12.15 7.85
CA LEU A 131 32.28 11.66 6.53
C LEU A 131 32.49 12.77 5.50
N SER A 132 33.75 13.18 5.37
CA SER A 132 34.20 14.32 4.58
C SER A 132 34.16 14.09 3.07
N ASN A 133 33.60 12.97 2.58
CA ASN A 133 33.54 12.65 1.14
C ASN A 133 32.18 12.07 0.69
N LEU A 134 31.08 12.53 1.27
CA LEU A 134 29.75 12.18 0.75
C LEU A 134 29.45 13.00 -0.51
N THR A 135 29.88 12.51 -1.67
CA THR A 135 29.63 13.11 -3.00
C THR A 135 28.22 12.81 -3.54
N LEU A 136 27.31 12.33 -2.68
CA LEU A 136 25.92 12.12 -3.09
C LEU A 136 25.17 13.43 -2.87
N THR A 137 24.99 14.18 -3.96
CA THR A 137 24.20 15.41 -3.97
C THR A 137 22.97 15.21 -4.84
N VAL A 138 21.85 15.77 -4.40
CA VAL A 138 20.60 15.77 -5.15
C VAL A 138 20.44 17.12 -5.82
N GLU A 139 20.16 17.09 -7.12
CA GLU A 139 19.83 18.28 -7.90
C GLU A 139 18.39 18.73 -7.66
N GLU A 140 18.18 20.05 -7.72
CA GLU A 140 16.85 20.65 -7.60
C GLU A 140 15.88 20.13 -8.67
N SER A 141 16.37 19.94 -9.89
CA SER A 141 15.61 19.37 -11.02
C SER A 141 14.95 18.04 -10.64
N LYS A 142 15.69 17.16 -9.95
CA LYS A 142 15.25 15.85 -9.48
C LYS A 142 14.27 15.95 -8.32
N VAL A 143 14.51 16.86 -7.37
CA VAL A 143 13.57 17.14 -6.27
C VAL A 143 12.25 17.65 -6.81
N LYS A 144 12.30 18.61 -7.73
CA LYS A 144 11.15 19.21 -8.40
C LYS A 144 10.32 18.17 -9.16
N HIS A 145 10.98 17.33 -9.97
CA HIS A 145 10.33 16.21 -10.65
C HIS A 145 9.67 15.25 -9.64
N THR A 146 10.39 14.93 -8.57
CA THR A 146 9.90 14.05 -7.52
C THR A 146 8.64 14.59 -6.85
N LEU A 147 8.62 15.86 -6.46
CA LEU A 147 7.46 16.52 -5.84
C LEU A 147 6.27 16.57 -6.80
N ARG A 148 6.48 16.86 -8.09
CA ARG A 148 5.40 16.86 -9.11
C ARG A 148 4.78 15.48 -9.30
N SER A 149 5.58 14.43 -9.19
CA SER A 149 5.14 13.04 -9.32
C SER A 149 4.40 12.49 -8.09
N VAL A 150 4.31 13.25 -6.99
CA VAL A 150 3.55 12.85 -5.81
C VAL A 150 2.06 12.75 -6.17
N ASN A 151 1.42 11.67 -5.71
CA ASN A 151 -0.02 11.51 -5.85
C ASN A 151 -0.72 12.36 -4.77
N PRO A 152 -1.51 13.39 -5.15
CA PRO A 152 -2.12 14.33 -4.22
C PRO A 152 -3.19 13.71 -3.32
N ARG A 153 -3.68 12.51 -3.65
CA ARG A 153 -4.71 11.77 -2.90
C ARG A 153 -4.14 10.84 -1.83
N LYS A 154 -2.82 10.77 -1.66
CA LYS A 154 -2.20 9.93 -0.64
C LYS A 154 -2.47 10.48 0.77
N ALA A 155 -2.65 9.58 1.73
CA ALA A 155 -2.78 9.90 3.15
C ALA A 155 -1.53 10.61 3.68
N THR A 156 -1.74 11.47 4.68
CA THR A 156 -0.70 12.24 5.37
C THR A 156 0.08 11.36 6.35
N GLY A 157 1.30 11.79 6.67
CA GLY A 157 2.07 11.19 7.76
C GLY A 157 1.72 11.79 9.12
N PRO A 158 2.55 11.54 10.15
CA PRO A 158 2.42 12.13 11.48
C PRO A 158 2.51 13.66 11.49
N ASP A 159 3.10 14.26 10.46
CA ASP A 159 3.25 15.69 10.28
C ASP A 159 1.95 16.39 9.82
N SER A 160 0.91 15.63 9.49
CA SER A 160 -0.36 16.13 8.94
C SER A 160 -0.21 16.97 7.66
N VAL A 161 0.93 16.88 6.96
CA VAL A 161 1.18 17.66 5.73
C VAL A 161 0.57 16.93 4.52
N PRO A 162 -0.42 17.53 3.82
CA PRO A 162 -1.04 16.91 2.66
C PRO A 162 -0.11 16.87 1.45
N ALA A 163 -0.10 15.72 0.77
CA ALA A 163 0.62 15.52 -0.48
C ALA A 163 0.24 16.53 -1.57
N ARG A 164 -1.02 17.01 -1.54
CA ARG A 164 -1.52 18.06 -2.42
C ARG A 164 -0.81 19.39 -2.20
N GLY A 165 -0.64 19.84 -0.95
CA GLY A 165 0.05 21.10 -0.65
C GLY A 165 1.49 21.09 -1.13
N MET A 166 2.19 19.97 -0.97
CA MET A 166 3.55 19.78 -1.49
C MET A 166 3.63 19.88 -3.02
N LYS A 167 2.57 19.44 -3.72
CA LYS A 167 2.49 19.46 -5.18
C LYS A 167 2.10 20.84 -5.72
N ASP A 168 1.22 21.55 -5.02
CA ASP A 168 0.76 22.87 -5.41
C ASP A 168 1.86 23.93 -5.19
N CYS A 169 2.73 23.73 -4.19
CA CYS A 169 3.84 24.64 -3.86
C CYS A 169 5.22 24.12 -4.33
N VAL A 170 5.29 23.32 -5.39
CA VAL A 170 6.54 22.68 -5.85
C VAL A 170 7.64 23.71 -6.12
N ASP A 171 7.32 24.80 -6.82
CA ASP A 171 8.34 25.73 -7.30
C ASP A 171 9.02 26.47 -6.14
N GLN A 172 8.28 26.72 -5.06
CA GLN A 172 8.80 27.34 -3.83
C GLN A 172 9.53 26.33 -2.94
N LEU A 173 9.00 25.11 -2.83
CA LEU A 173 9.51 24.09 -1.91
C LEU A 173 10.73 23.35 -2.46
N ALA A 174 10.88 23.22 -3.79
CA ALA A 174 11.97 22.46 -4.39
C ALA A 174 13.35 22.96 -3.96
N VAL A 175 13.56 24.28 -3.97
CA VAL A 175 14.84 24.90 -3.56
C VAL A 175 15.15 24.58 -2.09
N ILE A 176 14.15 24.70 -1.22
CA ILE A 176 14.30 24.46 0.23
C ILE A 176 14.60 22.99 0.49
N PHE A 177 13.80 22.09 -0.08
CA PHE A 177 13.97 20.64 0.13
C PHE A 177 15.26 20.11 -0.47
N THR A 178 15.76 20.71 -1.55
CA THR A 178 17.08 20.36 -2.09
C THR A 178 18.18 20.64 -1.08
N LYS A 179 18.15 21.81 -0.42
CA LYS A 179 19.11 22.14 0.65
C LYS A 179 18.99 21.18 1.83
N ILE A 180 17.77 20.88 2.28
CA ILE A 180 17.50 19.96 3.38
C ILE A 180 17.99 18.54 3.05
N PHE A 181 17.71 18.03 1.85
CA PHE A 181 18.13 16.69 1.43
C PHE A 181 19.65 16.58 1.33
N ASN A 182 20.32 17.60 0.79
CA ASN A 182 21.78 17.62 0.75
C ASN A 182 22.40 17.72 2.15
N GLN A 183 21.75 18.39 3.10
CA GLN A 183 22.16 18.36 4.50
C GLN A 183 21.98 16.97 5.14
N PHE A 184 20.85 16.29 4.89
CA PHE A 184 20.63 14.93 5.40
C PHE A 184 21.66 13.94 4.87
N LEU A 185 22.03 14.09 3.60
CA LEU A 185 23.08 13.29 2.98
C LEU A 185 24.43 13.62 3.60
N ALA A 186 24.81 14.90 3.68
CA ALA A 186 26.11 15.32 4.21
C ALA A 186 26.32 14.91 5.68
N LEU A 187 25.28 14.99 6.51
CA LEU A 187 25.34 14.64 7.94
C LEU A 187 25.10 13.16 8.22
N SER A 188 24.79 12.38 7.19
CA SER A 188 24.30 11.00 7.31
C SER A 188 23.15 10.81 8.31
N ASN A 189 22.32 11.83 8.51
CA ASN A 189 21.27 11.80 9.51
C ASN A 189 20.01 12.54 9.06
N VAL A 190 18.85 12.03 9.45
CA VAL A 190 17.54 12.62 9.19
C VAL A 190 16.91 12.99 10.53
N THR A 191 16.24 14.14 10.57
CA THR A 191 15.58 14.63 11.78
C THR A 191 14.59 13.58 12.34
N PRO A 192 14.57 13.31 13.65
CA PRO A 192 13.71 12.27 14.24
C PRO A 192 12.23 12.38 13.87
N CYS A 193 11.69 13.61 13.78
CA CYS A 193 10.29 13.83 13.39
C CYS A 193 9.95 13.31 11.99
N LEU A 194 10.94 13.26 11.07
CA LEU A 194 10.78 12.74 9.72
C LEU A 194 11.00 11.22 9.62
N LYS A 195 11.59 10.61 10.65
CA LYS A 195 11.72 9.15 10.80
C LYS A 195 10.49 8.51 11.46
N SER A 196 9.59 9.30 12.03
CA SER A 196 8.35 8.82 12.63
C SER A 196 7.32 8.42 11.57
N SER A 197 6.49 7.42 11.88
CA SER A 197 5.42 6.94 11.01
C SER A 197 4.20 6.49 11.81
N ILE A 198 3.00 6.72 11.28
CA ILE A 198 1.76 6.13 11.80
C ILE A 198 1.61 4.73 11.20
N ILE A 199 1.44 3.71 12.02
CA ILE A 199 1.14 2.35 11.54
C ILE A 199 -0.38 2.22 11.42
N VAL A 200 -0.87 1.82 10.24
CA VAL A 200 -2.28 1.53 10.00
C VAL A 200 -2.42 0.03 9.71
N PRO A 201 -3.08 -0.75 10.58
CA PRO A 201 -3.24 -2.18 10.38
C PRO A 201 -4.36 -2.44 9.36
N LEU A 202 -4.02 -3.07 8.23
CA LEU A 202 -5.00 -3.45 7.21
C LEU A 202 -5.25 -4.96 7.20
N PRO A 203 -6.51 -5.42 7.24
CA PRO A 203 -6.84 -6.85 7.11
C PRO A 203 -6.35 -7.44 5.79
N LYS A 204 -5.67 -8.59 5.84
CA LYS A 204 -5.27 -9.39 4.66
C LYS A 204 -6.45 -10.10 4.00
N LYS A 205 -7.46 -10.44 4.79
CA LYS A 205 -8.64 -11.25 4.43
C LYS A 205 -9.87 -10.75 5.19
N SER A 206 -11.06 -11.10 4.71
CA SER A 206 -12.34 -10.63 5.27
C SER A 206 -12.61 -11.13 6.70
N HIS A 207 -12.19 -12.36 7.01
CA HIS A 207 -12.35 -12.94 8.35
C HIS A 207 -11.00 -12.99 9.04
N ILE A 208 -10.86 -12.23 10.12
CA ILE A 208 -9.60 -12.10 10.86
C ILE A 208 -9.59 -13.15 11.98
N SER A 209 -8.58 -14.00 12.00
CA SER A 209 -8.45 -15.06 13.01
C SER A 209 -7.25 -14.84 13.93
N SER A 210 -6.28 -14.03 13.52
CA SER A 210 -5.04 -13.80 14.25
C SER A 210 -4.44 -12.42 13.97
N LEU A 211 -3.55 -11.93 14.83
CA LEU A 211 -2.87 -10.64 14.64
C LEU A 211 -1.96 -10.63 13.39
N SER A 212 -1.48 -11.79 12.94
CA SER A 212 -0.70 -11.94 11.70
C SER A 212 -1.53 -11.75 10.43
N ASP A 213 -2.86 -11.75 10.55
CA ASP A 213 -3.78 -11.46 9.44
C ASP A 213 -3.87 -9.96 9.12
N TYR A 214 -3.20 -9.10 9.89
CA TYR A 214 -3.05 -7.67 9.58
C TYR A 214 -1.73 -7.41 8.85
N ARG A 215 -1.76 -6.48 7.88
CA ARG A 215 -0.57 -5.86 7.29
C ARG A 215 -0.35 -4.51 7.97
N PRO A 216 0.81 -4.27 8.60
CA PRO A 216 1.15 -2.93 9.07
C PRO A 216 1.50 -2.06 7.87
N ILE A 217 0.70 -1.02 7.60
CA ILE A 217 1.02 0.01 6.60
C ILE A 217 1.59 1.22 7.31
N ALA A 218 2.87 1.52 7.07
CA ALA A 218 3.51 2.71 7.61
C ALA A 218 3.18 3.95 6.77
N LEU A 219 2.48 4.91 7.36
CA LEU A 219 2.30 6.25 6.83
C LEU A 219 3.48 7.11 7.24
N THR A 220 4.48 7.22 6.36
CA THR A 220 5.61 8.14 6.54
C THR A 220 5.28 9.55 6.03
N PRO A 221 5.94 10.60 6.57
CA PRO A 221 5.86 11.97 6.08
C PRO A 221 6.06 12.05 4.56
N VAL A 222 5.30 12.92 3.89
CA VAL A 222 5.38 13.07 2.43
C VAL A 222 6.78 13.49 2.00
N LEU A 223 7.42 14.36 2.80
CA LEU A 223 8.80 14.78 2.58
C LEU A 223 9.75 13.59 2.58
N MET A 224 9.60 12.67 3.53
CA MET A 224 10.44 11.48 3.64
C MET A 224 10.24 10.54 2.45
N LYS A 225 8.99 10.34 1.99
CA LYS A 225 8.70 9.59 0.75
C LYS A 225 9.35 10.22 -0.49
N CYS A 226 9.49 11.54 -0.52
CA CYS A 226 10.20 12.24 -1.59
C CYS A 226 11.71 12.01 -1.49
N PHE A 227 12.25 12.07 -0.27
CA PHE A 227 13.65 11.78 -0.01
C PHE A 227 14.02 10.32 -0.35
N GLU A 228 13.15 9.35 -0.07
CA GLU A 228 13.33 7.95 -0.47
C GLU A 228 13.47 7.77 -1.98
N LYS A 229 12.98 8.70 -2.82
CA LYS A 229 13.23 8.62 -4.27
C LYS A 229 14.68 8.96 -4.64
N VAL A 230 15.47 9.53 -3.73
CA VAL A 230 16.93 9.57 -3.82
C VAL A 230 17.51 8.15 -3.79
N ARG A 231 16.81 7.16 -3.24
CA ARG A 231 17.18 5.73 -3.37
C ARG A 231 17.37 5.31 -4.82
N SER A 232 16.66 5.91 -5.79
CA SER A 232 16.90 5.62 -7.20
C SER A 232 18.35 5.89 -7.63
N HIS A 233 18.98 6.90 -7.02
CA HIS A 233 20.39 7.19 -7.22
C HIS A 233 21.28 6.12 -6.56
N ILE A 234 20.98 5.70 -5.32
CA ILE A 234 21.71 4.59 -4.67
C ILE A 234 21.57 3.28 -5.46
N THR A 235 20.36 2.95 -5.92
CA THR A 235 20.10 1.76 -6.73
C THR A 235 20.82 1.81 -8.08
N SER A 236 21.05 3.01 -8.64
CA SER A 236 21.84 3.16 -9.88
C SER A 236 23.33 2.94 -9.68
N LEU A 237 23.83 3.02 -8.44
CA LEU A 237 25.22 2.71 -8.09
C LEU A 237 25.46 1.22 -7.88
N LEU A 238 24.38 0.43 -7.70
CA LEU A 238 24.52 -1.00 -7.56
C LEU A 238 24.86 -1.64 -8.92
N PRO A 239 25.66 -2.72 -8.92
CA PRO A 239 26.10 -3.35 -10.15
C PRO A 239 24.91 -3.88 -10.96
N PRO A 240 24.97 -3.82 -12.31
CA PRO A 240 23.92 -4.36 -13.16
C PRO A 240 23.78 -5.88 -13.00
N SER A 241 24.83 -6.55 -12.53
CA SER A 241 24.95 -8.01 -12.33
C SER A 241 24.25 -8.54 -11.07
N PHE A 242 23.07 -8.01 -10.72
CA PHE A 242 22.18 -8.75 -9.83
C PHE A 242 21.71 -10.05 -10.49
N ASP A 243 21.38 -11.04 -9.66
CA ASP A 243 20.90 -12.33 -10.09
C ASP A 243 19.87 -12.21 -11.23
N SER A 244 20.17 -12.90 -12.32
CA SER A 244 19.31 -13.01 -13.50
C SER A 244 17.92 -13.58 -13.18
N HIS A 245 17.75 -14.27 -12.06
CA HIS A 245 16.47 -14.82 -11.58
C HIS A 245 15.82 -13.96 -10.47
N GLN A 246 16.35 -12.78 -10.17
CA GLN A 246 15.66 -11.81 -9.32
C GLN A 246 14.65 -11.01 -10.15
N PHE A 247 13.36 -11.29 -9.98
CA PHE A 247 12.28 -10.62 -10.70
C PHE A 247 11.67 -9.44 -9.93
N VAL A 248 11.61 -9.54 -8.60
CA VAL A 248 10.99 -8.52 -7.75
C VAL A 248 11.94 -7.33 -7.56
N TYR A 249 11.37 -6.12 -7.53
CA TYR A 249 12.08 -4.84 -7.35
C TYR A 249 13.08 -4.48 -8.46
N ARG A 250 13.06 -5.17 -9.62
CA ARG A 250 13.81 -4.79 -10.81
C ARG A 250 12.88 -4.10 -11.83
N GLY A 251 13.41 -3.09 -12.52
CA GLY A 251 12.70 -2.49 -13.65
C GLY A 251 12.54 -3.51 -14.78
N ASN A 252 11.45 -3.39 -15.54
CA ASN A 252 11.13 -4.24 -16.70
C ASN A 252 11.05 -5.75 -16.38
N ARG A 253 10.64 -6.10 -15.16
CA ARG A 253 10.34 -7.48 -14.74
C ARG A 253 9.03 -7.51 -13.96
N SER A 254 8.30 -8.59 -14.11
CA SER A 254 6.98 -8.80 -13.53
C SER A 254 6.89 -10.15 -12.81
N THR A 255 5.79 -10.35 -12.07
CA THR A 255 5.47 -11.65 -11.49
C THR A 255 5.13 -12.70 -12.54
N GLU A 256 4.65 -12.28 -13.71
CA GLU A 256 4.36 -13.17 -14.83
C GLU A 256 5.66 -13.74 -15.41
N ASP A 257 6.71 -12.92 -15.51
CA ASP A 257 8.04 -13.37 -15.96
C ASP A 257 8.61 -14.44 -15.01
N THR A 258 8.44 -14.28 -13.70
CA THR A 258 8.85 -15.28 -12.70
C THR A 258 8.16 -16.62 -12.95
N VAL A 259 6.84 -16.59 -13.14
CA VAL A 259 6.03 -17.80 -13.35
C VAL A 259 6.38 -18.45 -14.68
N ALA A 260 6.49 -17.67 -15.75
CA ALA A 260 6.85 -18.17 -17.07
C ALA A 260 8.24 -18.83 -17.06
N THR A 261 9.22 -18.20 -16.42
CA THR A 261 10.59 -18.75 -16.32
C THR A 261 10.62 -20.05 -15.53
N ALA A 262 9.94 -20.10 -14.37
CA ALA A 262 9.89 -21.30 -13.54
C ALA A 262 9.15 -22.46 -14.23
N LEU A 263 8.03 -22.17 -14.89
CA LEU A 263 7.26 -23.17 -15.65
C LEU A 263 8.04 -23.68 -16.86
N HIS A 264 8.68 -22.79 -17.62
CA HIS A 264 9.50 -23.19 -18.76
C HIS A 264 10.61 -24.14 -18.33
N ALA A 265 11.36 -23.80 -17.28
CA ALA A 265 12.42 -24.68 -16.75
C ALA A 265 11.89 -26.06 -16.32
N ALA A 266 10.73 -26.10 -15.67
CA ALA A 266 10.11 -27.35 -15.24
C ALA A 266 9.61 -28.20 -16.41
N LEU A 267 8.86 -27.60 -17.33
CA LEU A 267 8.27 -28.30 -18.47
C LEU A 267 9.35 -28.83 -19.42
N SER A 268 10.38 -28.02 -19.73
CA SER A 268 11.51 -28.46 -20.55
C SER A 268 12.30 -29.60 -19.91
N HIS A 269 12.34 -29.70 -18.59
CA HIS A 269 12.92 -30.87 -17.92
C HIS A 269 12.04 -32.12 -18.07
N LEU A 270 10.71 -31.97 -17.93
CA LEU A 270 9.74 -33.06 -18.01
C LEU A 270 9.59 -33.67 -19.42
N GLU A 271 10.04 -32.99 -20.47
CA GLU A 271 10.12 -33.56 -21.82
C GLU A 271 11.09 -34.76 -21.91
N LYS A 272 12.01 -34.90 -20.94
CA LYS A 272 12.94 -36.03 -20.88
C LYS A 272 12.25 -37.25 -20.25
N GLN A 273 12.29 -38.38 -20.96
CA GLN A 273 11.65 -39.61 -20.51
C GLN A 273 12.23 -40.09 -19.17
N GLY A 274 11.36 -40.46 -18.22
CA GLY A 274 11.77 -40.92 -16.89
C GLY A 274 12.28 -39.81 -15.95
N SER A 275 12.12 -38.54 -16.30
CA SER A 275 12.49 -37.42 -15.44
C SER A 275 11.35 -36.99 -14.50
N TYR A 276 11.72 -36.27 -13.44
CA TYR A 276 10.80 -35.68 -12.48
C TYR A 276 11.33 -34.32 -12.03
N VAL A 277 10.44 -33.42 -11.61
CA VAL A 277 10.78 -32.07 -11.13
C VAL A 277 10.26 -31.89 -9.71
N TRP A 278 11.12 -31.38 -8.83
CA TRP A 278 10.74 -30.96 -7.48
C TRP A 278 10.81 -29.43 -7.41
N MET A 279 9.74 -28.81 -6.90
CA MET A 279 9.73 -27.38 -6.62
C MET A 279 9.68 -27.16 -5.11
N VAL A 280 10.65 -26.42 -4.60
CA VAL A 280 10.71 -26.04 -3.18
C VAL A 280 10.41 -24.56 -3.07
N PHE A 281 9.34 -24.23 -2.34
CA PHE A 281 8.96 -22.84 -2.05
C PHE A 281 9.42 -22.49 -0.64
N VAL A 282 10.27 -21.47 -0.53
CA VAL A 282 10.78 -20.95 0.75
C VAL A 282 10.21 -19.56 0.96
N ASP A 283 9.50 -19.37 2.07
CA ASP A 283 8.99 -18.06 2.48
C ASP A 283 9.65 -17.63 3.79
N TYR A 284 10.23 -16.43 3.78
CA TYR A 284 10.91 -15.88 4.95
C TYR A 284 9.92 -15.07 5.79
N SER A 285 9.82 -15.43 7.07
CA SER A 285 8.99 -14.69 8.01
C SER A 285 9.53 -13.28 8.24
N SER A 286 8.73 -12.28 7.90
CA SER A 286 8.96 -10.88 8.31
C SER A 286 10.33 -10.31 7.93
N VAL A 287 10.81 -10.59 6.71
CA VAL A 287 12.14 -10.21 6.20
C VAL A 287 12.56 -8.79 6.57
N PHE A 288 11.72 -7.79 6.32
CA PHE A 288 12.08 -6.39 6.58
C PHE A 288 12.31 -6.06 8.05
N ASN A 289 11.70 -6.81 8.97
CA ASN A 289 11.88 -6.62 10.40
C ASN A 289 13.00 -7.50 10.98
N THR A 290 13.51 -8.46 10.22
CA THR A 290 14.55 -9.41 10.66
C THR A 290 15.91 -9.16 10.01
N ILE A 291 16.04 -8.12 9.18
CA ILE A 291 17.32 -7.72 8.60
C ILE A 291 18.23 -7.16 9.71
N LEU A 292 19.41 -7.77 9.85
CA LEU A 292 20.48 -7.27 10.69
C LEU A 292 21.24 -6.17 9.93
N ALA A 293 21.27 -4.96 10.48
CA ALA A 293 21.84 -3.79 9.83
C ALA A 293 23.33 -3.96 9.48
N GLN A 294 24.12 -4.58 10.36
CA GLN A 294 25.55 -4.86 10.12
C GLN A 294 25.76 -5.77 8.89
N ILE A 295 25.05 -6.90 8.82
CA ILE A 295 25.13 -7.81 7.67
C ILE A 295 24.70 -7.12 6.37
N LEU A 296 23.71 -6.22 6.45
CA LEU A 296 23.30 -5.44 5.29
C LEU A 296 24.40 -4.48 4.85
N VAL A 297 25.06 -3.78 5.77
CA VAL A 297 26.19 -2.87 5.47
C VAL A 297 27.30 -3.63 4.76
N ASP A 298 27.74 -4.76 5.32
CA ASP A 298 28.81 -5.59 4.74
C ASP A 298 28.46 -6.02 3.31
N LYS A 299 27.23 -6.51 3.10
CA LYS A 299 26.76 -6.90 1.75
C LYS A 299 26.67 -5.73 0.77
N LEU A 300 26.32 -4.53 1.23
CA LEU A 300 26.26 -3.36 0.37
C LEU A 300 27.67 -2.92 -0.05
N GLU A 301 28.66 -3.07 0.82
CA GLU A 301 30.07 -2.83 0.51
C GLU A 301 30.63 -3.87 -0.47
N ASP A 302 30.30 -5.15 -0.28
CA ASP A 302 30.64 -6.23 -1.22
C ASP A 302 30.06 -5.99 -2.62
N LEU A 303 28.88 -5.35 -2.69
CA LEU A 303 28.25 -4.93 -3.94
C LEU A 303 28.89 -3.68 -4.56
N GLY A 304 29.94 -3.13 -3.96
CA GLY A 304 30.70 -1.99 -4.49
C GLY A 304 30.12 -0.63 -4.13
N LEU A 305 29.18 -0.56 -3.18
CA LEU A 305 28.78 0.73 -2.62
C LEU A 305 29.86 1.25 -1.68
N ARG A 306 30.05 2.57 -1.69
CA ARG A 306 31.01 3.22 -0.80
C ARG A 306 30.54 3.08 0.64
N HIS A 307 31.48 2.81 1.54
CA HIS A 307 31.27 2.75 2.99
C HIS A 307 30.40 3.91 3.52
N SER A 308 30.62 5.13 3.03
CA SER A 308 29.83 6.31 3.37
C SER A 308 28.32 6.20 3.09
N THR A 309 27.97 5.55 1.99
CA THR A 309 26.58 5.31 1.57
C THR A 309 25.97 4.17 2.38
N CYS A 310 26.77 3.17 2.73
CA CYS A 310 26.36 2.04 3.57
C CYS A 310 26.08 2.50 5.01
N MET A 311 26.95 3.33 5.59
CA MET A 311 26.75 3.93 6.91
C MET A 311 25.54 4.86 6.97
N TRP A 312 25.24 5.58 5.89
CA TRP A 312 24.00 6.33 5.76
C TRP A 312 22.77 5.40 5.81
N ALA A 313 22.80 4.28 5.06
CA ALA A 313 21.70 3.31 5.03
C ALA A 313 21.46 2.69 6.42
N ASP A 314 22.54 2.35 7.14
CA ASP A 314 22.48 1.89 8.52
C ASP A 314 21.86 2.92 9.47
N THR A 315 22.31 4.18 9.42
CA THR A 315 21.75 5.26 10.26
C THR A 315 20.28 5.56 9.94
N HIS A 316 19.86 5.31 8.69
CA HIS A 316 18.48 5.43 8.27
C HIS A 316 17.60 4.27 8.74
N LEU A 317 18.12 3.04 8.74
CA LEU A 317 17.41 1.83 9.14
C LEU A 317 17.34 1.65 10.67
N ARG A 318 18.28 2.21 11.41
CA ARG A 318 18.23 2.19 12.88
C ARG A 318 17.09 3.06 13.42
N PRO A 319 16.34 2.58 14.43
CA PRO A 319 15.43 3.42 15.20
C PRO A 319 16.18 4.60 15.81
N SER A 320 15.52 5.76 15.93
CA SER A 320 16.14 6.92 16.58
C SER A 320 16.27 6.65 18.08
N ALA A 321 17.51 6.59 18.59
CA ALA A 321 17.84 6.30 20.00
C ALA A 321 17.34 7.34 21.04
N SER A 322 16.56 8.34 20.61
CA SER A 322 16.10 9.45 21.45
C SER A 322 14.59 9.68 21.44
N ALA A 323 13.81 8.74 20.94
CA ALA A 323 12.37 8.77 21.14
C ALA A 323 12.02 7.99 22.43
N PRO A 324 11.54 8.64 23.51
CA PRO A 324 10.86 7.88 24.56
C PRO A 324 9.73 7.08 23.92
N ALA A 325 9.53 5.85 24.42
CA ALA A 325 8.61 4.81 23.96
C ALA A 325 7.54 5.30 22.95
N PRO A 326 7.43 4.69 21.75
CA PRO A 326 6.60 5.24 20.72
C PRO A 326 5.13 5.13 21.14
N HIS A 327 4.52 6.27 21.44
CA HIS A 327 3.15 6.52 21.00
C HIS A 327 3.16 6.54 19.46
N ARG A 328 3.40 5.37 18.83
CA ARG A 328 2.88 5.05 17.50
C ARG A 328 1.37 4.99 17.69
N ALA A 329 0.73 6.15 17.64
CA ALA A 329 -0.72 6.24 17.67
C ALA A 329 -1.24 5.43 16.48
N LEU A 330 -1.77 4.24 16.78
CA LEU A 330 -2.65 3.52 15.88
C LEU A 330 -3.93 4.34 15.86
N CYS A 331 -4.23 4.94 14.71
CA CYS A 331 -5.53 5.57 14.47
C CYS A 331 -6.57 4.52 14.06
#